data_AF-A0A0F7EEC2-F1
#
_entry.id   AF-A0A0F7EEC2-F1
#
_cell.length_a   1.000
_cell.length_b   1.000
_cell.length_c   1.000
_cell.angle_alpha   90.00
_cell.angle_beta   90.00
_cell.angle_gamma   90.00
#
_symmetry.space_group_name_H-M   'P 1'
#
loop_
_entity.id
_entity.type
_entity.pdbx_description
1 polymer ?
#
loop_
_entity_poly.entity_id
_entity_poly.type
_entity_poly.pdbx_seq_one_letter_code
_entity_poly.pdbx_strand_id
1 'polypeptide(L)'
;MDGQTFNRFAYVNGDPVGFIDPLGLAGLGTGQCKKGKAEGTPKGQTREEIMNTVQETLNPALKKIKELDPNAKVGYRGSLATGQKGPHKGNAPFDPTDFDIDAFIVSDKLASKFQKKDKWRSGAKIEEVEQLQQQIDKTLKESLDGLRRFDKKGRPDNFTFRIFTQKEYDQKIKVGSQIID
;
A
#
# COMPACT_ATOMS: atom_id res chain seq x y z
N MET A 1 -4.72 21.18 47.24
CA MET A 1 -3.63 21.18 46.25
C MET A 1 -4.12 20.34 45.09
N ASP A 2 -4.78 21.02 44.16
CA ASP A 2 -5.52 20.43 43.06
C ASP A 2 -4.56 19.88 42.00
N GLY A 3 -4.60 18.56 41.83
CA GLY A 3 -3.86 17.85 40.78
C GLY A 3 -4.52 18.08 39.42
N GLN A 4 -3.97 19.00 38.64
CA GLN A 4 -4.31 19.13 37.22
C GLN A 4 -3.78 17.92 36.44
N THR A 5 -4.68 17.01 36.12
CA THR A 5 -4.54 15.98 35.09
C THR A 5 -4.57 16.62 33.71
N PHE A 6 -3.45 16.69 32.99
CA PHE A 6 -3.47 16.82 31.54
C PHE A 6 -2.25 16.15 30.89
N ASN A 7 -2.47 14.96 30.35
CA ASN A 7 -1.84 14.52 29.10
C ASN A 7 -2.93 13.83 28.28
N ARG A 8 -3.75 14.67 27.63
CA ARG A 8 -4.72 14.24 26.62
C ARG A 8 -3.99 14.27 25.29
N PHE A 9 -3.36 13.16 24.90
CA PHE A 9 -2.87 13.03 23.53
C PHE A 9 -4.09 13.00 22.61
N ALA A 10 -4.41 14.15 22.01
CA ALA A 10 -5.38 14.23 20.93
C ALA A 10 -4.70 13.67 19.67
N TYR A 11 -4.97 12.41 19.35
CA TYR A 11 -4.71 11.89 18.02
C TYR A 11 -5.74 12.53 17.07
N VAL A 12 -5.26 13.31 16.10
CA VAL A 12 -6.10 13.80 15.01
C VAL A 12 -6.39 12.60 14.12
N ASN A 13 -7.68 12.26 13.94
CA ASN A 13 -8.09 11.27 12.93
C ASN A 13 -7.90 11.91 11.55
N GLY A 14 -6.82 11.54 10.87
CA GLY A 14 -6.43 12.06 9.56
C GLY A 14 -4.94 12.36 9.55
N ASP A 15 -4.19 11.52 8.84
CA ASP A 15 -2.79 11.63 8.41
C ASP A 15 -1.78 12.34 9.36
N PRO A 16 -0.84 11.62 10.00
CA PRO A 16 0.13 12.25 10.90
C PRO A 16 1.23 12.93 10.08
N VAL A 17 0.97 14.14 9.59
CA VAL A 17 2.01 15.01 9.04
C VAL A 17 2.78 15.65 10.19
N GLY A 18 3.91 15.03 10.55
CA GLY A 18 4.98 15.65 11.33
C GLY A 18 4.70 15.82 12.84
N PHE A 19 5.72 15.57 13.64
CA PHE A 19 5.71 15.90 15.06
C PHE A 19 5.82 17.43 15.19
N ILE A 20 4.73 18.13 15.50
CA ILE A 20 4.76 19.55 15.89
C ILE A 20 5.10 19.59 17.38
N ASP A 21 6.28 20.13 17.75
CA ASP A 21 6.66 20.40 19.15
C ASP A 21 5.74 21.50 19.71
N PRO A 22 4.76 21.16 20.58
CA PRO A 22 3.73 22.09 21.02
C PRO A 22 4.20 23.02 22.13
N LEU A 23 5.44 22.87 22.62
CA LEU A 23 6.00 23.72 23.68
C LEU A 23 7.04 24.71 23.15
N GLY A 24 7.46 24.60 21.88
CA GLY A 24 8.50 25.45 21.32
C GLY A 24 9.81 25.41 22.12
N LEU A 25 10.09 24.28 22.78
CA LEU A 25 11.27 24.15 23.65
C LEU A 25 12.55 23.86 22.84
N ALA A 26 12.44 23.58 21.54
CA ALA A 26 13.56 23.53 20.60
C ALA A 26 14.14 24.93 20.31
N GLY A 27 14.58 25.64 21.36
CA GLY A 27 15.14 26.99 21.24
C GLY A 27 15.81 27.56 22.49
N LEU A 28 15.82 26.85 23.62
CA LEU A 28 16.46 27.32 24.85
C LEU A 28 17.49 26.32 25.36
N GLY A 29 18.71 26.51 24.87
CA GLY A 29 19.89 25.79 25.33
C GLY A 29 21.15 26.47 24.82
N THR A 30 21.55 27.57 25.46
CA THR A 30 22.94 28.03 25.40
C THR A 30 23.80 26.98 26.11
N GLY A 31 24.30 26.02 25.35
CA GLY A 31 25.20 24.98 25.83
C GLY A 31 25.77 24.24 24.62
N GLN A 32 27.08 24.11 24.58
CA GLN A 32 27.86 23.61 23.45
C GLN A 32 27.40 22.21 22.98
N CYS A 33 26.51 22.15 22.00
CA CYS A 33 26.34 20.97 21.16
C CYS A 33 26.84 21.33 19.76
N LYS A 34 27.88 20.62 19.30
CA LYS A 34 28.42 20.75 17.94
C LYS A 34 27.25 20.64 16.96
N LYS A 35 27.05 21.65 16.11
CA LYS A 35 26.18 21.58 14.93
C LYS A 35 26.68 20.42 14.06
N GLY A 36 26.14 19.23 14.29
CA GLY A 36 26.14 18.19 13.28
C GLY A 36 25.38 18.78 12.10
N LYS A 37 26.01 18.83 10.93
CA LYS A 37 25.26 18.99 9.69
C LYS A 37 24.31 17.80 9.66
N ALA A 38 23.02 18.03 9.89
CA ALA A 38 22.00 17.09 9.45
C ALA A 38 22.07 17.15 7.92
N GLU A 39 22.96 16.36 7.35
CA GLU A 39 22.89 16.00 5.93
C GLU A 39 21.50 15.40 5.74
N GLY A 40 20.66 16.15 5.02
CA GLY A 40 19.28 15.78 4.79
C GLY A 40 19.26 14.38 4.22
N THR A 41 18.76 13.43 5.00
CA THR A 41 18.36 12.13 4.48
C THR A 41 17.43 12.44 3.31
N PRO A 42 17.66 11.89 2.10
CA PRO A 42 16.72 12.08 1.01
C PRO A 42 15.35 11.71 1.57
N LYS A 43 14.39 12.64 1.52
CA LYS A 43 13.01 12.34 1.92
C LYS A 43 12.56 11.21 1.00
N GLY A 44 12.49 9.99 1.54
CA GLY A 44 11.92 8.86 0.83
C GLY A 44 10.49 9.16 0.43
N GLN A 45 10.01 8.45 -0.59
CA GLN A 45 8.65 8.63 -1.09
C GLN A 45 7.63 8.49 0.04
N THR A 46 6.71 9.44 0.12
CA THR A 46 5.58 9.39 1.05
C THR A 46 4.58 8.32 0.62
N ARG A 47 3.75 7.84 1.56
CA ARG A 47 2.68 6.88 1.24
C ARG A 47 1.73 7.41 0.16
N GLU A 48 1.40 8.70 0.19
CA GLU A 48 0.52 9.32 -0.79
C GLU A 48 1.14 9.32 -2.19
N GLU A 49 2.43 9.70 -2.31
CA GLU A 49 3.15 9.62 -3.58
C GLU A 49 3.19 8.19 -4.12
N ILE A 50 3.46 7.20 -3.25
CA ILE A 50 3.43 5.79 -3.61
C ILE A 50 2.04 5.37 -4.10
N MET A 51 0.98 5.77 -3.38
CA MET A 51 -0.41 5.47 -3.77
C MET A 51 -0.75 6.09 -5.13
N ASN A 52 -0.32 7.32 -5.41
CA ASN A 52 -0.54 7.99 -6.69
C ASN A 52 0.19 7.26 -7.81
N THR A 53 1.47 6.92 -7.64
CA THR A 53 2.23 6.14 -8.62
C THR A 53 1.57 4.78 -8.90
N VAL A 54 1.07 4.10 -7.85
CA VAL A 54 0.35 2.82 -8.02
C VAL A 54 -0.94 3.02 -8.79
N GLN A 55 -1.75 4.02 -8.47
CA GLN A 55 -3.01 4.30 -9.18
C GLN A 55 -2.75 4.64 -10.66
N GLU A 56 -1.80 5.53 -10.94
CA GLU A 56 -1.41 5.90 -12.30
C GLU A 56 -0.92 4.70 -13.11
N THR A 57 -0.11 3.83 -12.50
CA THR A 57 0.42 2.62 -13.15
C THR A 57 -0.69 1.59 -13.42
N LEU A 58 -1.70 1.51 -12.55
CA LEU A 58 -2.80 0.56 -12.67
C LEU A 58 -3.95 1.05 -13.56
N ASN A 59 -4.08 2.35 -13.81
CA ASN A 59 -5.14 2.94 -14.66
C ASN A 59 -5.19 2.36 -16.09
N PRO A 60 -4.06 2.19 -16.81
CA PRO A 60 -4.06 1.52 -18.11
C PRO A 60 -4.53 0.05 -18.02
N ALA A 61 -4.17 -0.64 -16.93
CA ALA A 61 -4.58 -2.02 -16.71
C ALA A 61 -6.08 -2.12 -16.41
N LEU A 62 -6.65 -1.16 -15.66
CA LEU A 62 -8.09 -1.07 -15.42
C LEU A 62 -8.89 -1.05 -16.72
N LYS A 63 -8.47 -0.23 -17.70
CA LYS A 63 -9.13 -0.14 -19.01
C LYS A 63 -9.15 -1.49 -19.72
N LYS A 64 -7.98 -2.14 -19.83
CA LYS A 64 -7.85 -3.45 -20.48
C LYS A 64 -8.58 -4.58 -19.72
N ILE A 65 -8.61 -4.52 -18.39
CA ILE A 65 -9.37 -5.48 -17.58
C ILE A 65 -10.89 -5.28 -17.78
N LYS A 66 -11.35 -4.04 -17.91
CA LYS A 66 -12.75 -3.72 -18.25
C LYS A 66 -13.16 -4.18 -19.66
N GLU A 67 -12.22 -4.28 -20.60
CA GLU A 67 -12.48 -4.92 -21.90
C GLU A 67 -12.72 -6.43 -21.76
N LEU A 68 -12.02 -7.10 -20.84
CA LEU A 68 -12.24 -8.52 -20.55
C LEU A 68 -13.56 -8.76 -19.79
N ASP A 69 -13.91 -7.87 -18.86
CA ASP A 69 -15.16 -7.87 -18.11
C ASP A 69 -15.56 -6.43 -17.73
N PRO A 70 -16.61 -5.84 -18.35
CA PRO A 70 -17.03 -4.47 -18.09
C PRO A 70 -17.38 -4.17 -16.63
N ASN A 71 -17.75 -5.19 -15.85
CA ASN A 71 -18.10 -5.06 -14.43
C ASN A 71 -16.92 -5.30 -13.49
N ALA A 72 -15.73 -5.56 -14.02
CA ALA A 72 -14.56 -5.82 -13.21
C ALA A 72 -14.15 -4.58 -12.40
N LYS A 73 -13.72 -4.82 -11.16
CA LYS A 73 -13.10 -3.81 -10.30
C LYS A 73 -11.62 -4.14 -10.13
N VAL A 74 -10.77 -3.14 -10.16
CA VAL A 74 -9.32 -3.28 -9.90
C VAL A 74 -8.99 -2.44 -8.68
N GLY A 75 -8.09 -2.94 -7.85
CA GLY A 75 -7.69 -2.24 -6.65
C GLY A 75 -6.48 -2.86 -5.98
N TYR A 76 -6.13 -2.30 -4.83
CA TYR A 76 -5.11 -2.83 -3.94
C TYR A 76 -5.58 -2.76 -2.50
N ARG A 77 -4.98 -3.57 -1.64
CA ARG A 77 -5.38 -3.67 -0.23
C ARG A 77 -4.17 -3.69 0.70
N GLY A 78 -4.46 -3.83 1.98
CA GLY A 78 -3.44 -4.07 3.00
C GLY A 78 -2.80 -2.77 3.45
N SER A 79 -1.49 -2.82 3.73
CA SER A 79 -0.82 -1.72 4.44
C SER A 79 -0.70 -0.45 3.63
N LEU A 80 -0.52 -0.55 2.30
CA LEU A 80 -0.53 0.62 1.42
C LEU A 80 -1.87 1.36 1.47
N ALA A 81 -2.97 0.61 1.35
CA ALA A 81 -4.32 1.19 1.37
C ALA A 81 -4.69 1.78 2.74
N THR A 82 -4.39 1.04 3.82
CA THR A 82 -4.84 1.39 5.18
C THR A 82 -3.88 2.28 5.97
N GLY A 83 -2.63 2.41 5.52
CA GLY A 83 -1.56 3.08 6.27
C GLY A 83 -0.97 2.25 7.41
N GLN A 84 -1.42 1.01 7.62
CA GLN A 84 -0.95 0.13 8.68
C GLN A 84 -1.01 -1.35 8.30
N LYS A 85 -0.10 -2.15 8.84
CA LYS A 85 -0.13 -3.61 8.71
C LYS A 85 -1.33 -4.17 9.49
N GLY A 86 -1.77 -5.38 9.15
CA GLY A 86 -2.93 -5.97 9.80
C GLY A 86 -2.73 -6.27 11.31
N PRO A 87 -3.81 -6.53 12.07
CA PRO A 87 -3.74 -6.76 13.52
C PRO A 87 -2.80 -7.89 13.94
N HIS A 88 -2.71 -8.95 13.14
CA HIS A 88 -1.80 -10.07 13.35
C HIS A 88 -0.30 -9.70 13.18
N LYS A 89 0.00 -8.47 12.76
CA LYS A 89 1.33 -7.85 12.70
C LYS A 89 1.46 -6.66 13.67
N GLY A 90 0.55 -6.53 14.62
CA GLY A 90 0.59 -5.49 15.66
C GLY A 90 0.18 -4.10 15.20
N ASN A 91 -0.53 -3.95 14.07
CA ASN A 91 -0.93 -2.66 13.51
C ASN A 91 0.24 -1.69 13.27
N ALA A 92 1.42 -2.22 12.97
CA ALA A 92 2.58 -1.39 12.68
C ALA A 92 2.27 -0.44 11.50
N PRO A 93 2.75 0.82 11.54
CA PRO A 93 2.58 1.75 10.42
C PRO A 93 3.11 1.18 9.10
N PHE A 94 2.56 1.68 8.00
CA PHE A 94 3.11 1.45 6.66
C PHE A 94 4.56 1.93 6.61
N ASP A 95 5.42 1.09 6.05
CA ASP A 95 6.84 1.39 5.88
C ASP A 95 7.09 1.68 4.39
N PRO A 96 7.32 2.96 4.00
CA PRO A 96 7.56 3.32 2.60
C PRO A 96 8.90 2.81 2.06
N THR A 97 9.74 2.19 2.91
CA THR A 97 11.06 1.65 2.52
C THR A 97 11.08 0.11 2.42
N ASP A 98 10.05 -0.58 2.92
CA ASP A 98 9.84 -2.03 2.75
C ASP A 98 8.33 -2.35 2.71
N PHE A 99 7.80 -2.42 1.49
CA PHE A 99 6.41 -2.78 1.28
C PHE A 99 6.20 -3.68 0.05
N ASP A 100 5.08 -4.39 0.07
CA ASP A 100 4.48 -5.11 -1.05
C ASP A 100 3.15 -4.43 -1.45
N ILE A 101 2.68 -4.76 -2.66
CA ILE A 101 1.40 -4.28 -3.18
C ILE A 101 0.47 -5.47 -3.35
N ASP A 102 -0.52 -5.58 -2.46
CA ASP A 102 -1.56 -6.61 -2.53
C ASP A 102 -2.65 -6.19 -3.55
N ALA A 103 -2.34 -6.30 -4.84
CA ALA A 103 -3.28 -5.95 -5.90
C ALA A 103 -4.32 -7.03 -6.17
N PHE A 104 -5.52 -6.61 -6.60
CA PHE A 104 -6.62 -7.52 -6.87
C PHE A 104 -7.53 -7.09 -8.03
N ILE A 105 -8.24 -8.08 -8.57
CA ILE A 105 -9.33 -7.91 -9.52
C ILE A 105 -10.57 -8.59 -8.94
N VAL A 106 -11.72 -7.89 -8.96
CA VAL A 106 -13.02 -8.47 -8.64
C VAL A 106 -13.77 -8.69 -9.94
N SER A 107 -13.98 -9.94 -10.31
CA SER A 107 -14.71 -10.32 -11.53
C SER A 107 -15.13 -11.78 -11.41
N ASP A 108 -16.45 -12.03 -11.36
CA ASP A 108 -16.98 -13.39 -11.35
C ASP A 108 -16.65 -14.11 -12.68
N LYS A 109 -16.61 -13.37 -13.79
CA LYS A 109 -16.23 -13.88 -15.12
C LYS A 109 -14.79 -14.41 -15.13
N LEU A 110 -13.81 -13.59 -14.72
CA LEU A 110 -12.41 -14.02 -14.67
C LEU A 110 -12.19 -15.08 -13.59
N ALA A 111 -12.86 -14.96 -12.45
CA ALA A 111 -12.82 -15.92 -11.36
C ALA A 111 -13.33 -17.32 -11.78
N SER A 112 -14.25 -17.40 -12.75
CA SER A 112 -14.79 -18.66 -13.28
C SER A 112 -13.81 -19.46 -14.12
N LYS A 113 -12.73 -18.85 -14.62
CA LYS A 113 -11.65 -19.53 -15.38
C LYS A 113 -10.82 -20.49 -14.52
N PHE A 114 -10.97 -20.43 -13.20
CA PHE A 114 -10.23 -21.23 -12.23
C PHE A 114 -11.08 -22.37 -11.68
N GLN A 115 -10.44 -23.44 -11.23
CA GLN A 115 -11.15 -24.55 -10.61
C GLN A 115 -11.66 -24.13 -9.23
N LYS A 116 -12.80 -24.65 -8.79
CA LYS A 116 -13.38 -24.31 -7.46
C LYS A 116 -12.43 -24.56 -6.28
N LYS A 117 -11.47 -25.49 -6.44
CA LYS A 117 -10.45 -25.81 -5.43
C LYS A 117 -9.28 -24.82 -5.38
N ASP A 118 -9.13 -23.95 -6.38
CA ASP A 118 -8.06 -22.97 -6.44
C ASP A 118 -8.28 -21.87 -5.39
N LYS A 119 -7.64 -22.04 -4.22
CA LYS A 119 -7.68 -21.05 -3.12
C LYS A 119 -6.99 -19.72 -3.49
N TRP A 120 -6.07 -19.77 -4.45
CA TRP A 120 -5.31 -18.63 -4.94
C TRP A 120 -5.43 -18.51 -6.46
N ARG A 121 -6.28 -17.59 -6.90
CA ARG A 121 -6.50 -17.27 -8.32
C ARG A 121 -5.54 -16.17 -8.74
N SER A 122 -4.36 -16.57 -9.19
CA SER A 122 -3.36 -15.64 -9.71
C SER A 122 -3.75 -15.17 -11.12
N GLY A 123 -3.70 -13.87 -11.35
CA GLY A 123 -3.86 -13.26 -12.67
C GLY A 123 -2.82 -13.75 -13.68
N ALA A 124 -1.67 -14.26 -13.22
CA ALA A 124 -0.65 -14.86 -14.10
C ALA A 124 -1.14 -16.12 -14.84
N LYS A 125 -2.29 -16.70 -14.45
CA LYS A 125 -2.89 -17.85 -15.18
C LYS A 125 -3.85 -17.42 -16.30
N ILE A 126 -4.01 -16.11 -16.52
CA ILE A 126 -4.79 -15.54 -17.62
C ILE A 126 -3.80 -14.75 -18.47
N GLU A 127 -3.54 -15.20 -19.70
CA GLU A 127 -2.48 -14.67 -20.57
C GLU A 127 -2.53 -13.14 -20.70
N GLU A 128 -3.72 -12.57 -20.93
CA GLU A 128 -3.88 -11.13 -21.08
C GLU A 128 -3.56 -10.38 -19.78
N VAL A 129 -3.87 -10.96 -18.62
CA VAL A 129 -3.58 -10.35 -17.31
C VAL A 129 -2.10 -10.54 -16.95
N GLU A 130 -1.49 -11.65 -17.33
CA GLU A 130 -0.06 -11.91 -17.11
C GLU A 130 0.80 -10.85 -17.80
N GLN A 131 0.53 -10.54 -19.07
CA GLN A 131 1.25 -9.52 -19.83
C GLN A 131 1.13 -8.14 -19.17
N LEU A 132 -0.04 -7.81 -18.61
CA LEU A 132 -0.23 -6.56 -17.87
C LEU A 132 0.57 -6.53 -16.58
N GLN A 133 0.56 -7.62 -15.81
CA GLN A 133 1.33 -7.70 -14.56
C GLN A 133 2.83 -7.51 -14.80
N GLN A 134 3.38 -8.05 -15.88
CA GLN A 134 4.79 -7.88 -16.21
C GLN A 134 5.14 -6.41 -16.50
N GLN A 135 4.28 -5.69 -17.24
CA GLN A 135 4.45 -4.26 -17.50
C GLN A 135 4.34 -3.44 -16.21
N ILE A 136 3.34 -3.73 -15.39
CA ILE A 136 3.13 -3.08 -14.09
C ILE A 136 4.32 -3.33 -13.17
N ASP A 137 4.77 -4.58 -13.02
CA ASP A 137 5.89 -4.95 -12.15
C ASP A 137 7.14 -4.15 -12.48
N LYS A 138 7.46 -4.07 -13.78
CA LYS A 138 8.59 -3.29 -14.28
C LYS A 138 8.45 -1.81 -13.91
N THR A 139 7.33 -1.18 -14.27
CA THR A 139 7.11 0.26 -14.02
C THR A 139 7.14 0.59 -12.53
N LEU A 140 6.47 -0.22 -11.70
CA LEU A 140 6.46 -0.02 -10.25
C LEU A 140 7.86 -0.16 -9.64
N LYS A 141 8.62 -1.18 -10.04
CA LYS A 141 10.00 -1.38 -9.55
C LYS A 141 10.99 -0.34 -10.07
N GLU A 142 10.69 0.34 -11.17
CA GLU A 142 11.49 1.47 -11.68
C GLU A 142 11.13 2.79 -10.98
N SER A 143 9.89 2.92 -10.48
CA SER A 143 9.36 4.18 -9.92
C SER A 143 9.28 4.20 -8.38
N LEU A 144 9.32 3.05 -7.72
CA LEU A 144 9.15 2.92 -6.27
C LEU A 144 10.39 2.31 -5.62
N ASP A 145 11.09 3.11 -4.82
CA ASP A 145 12.36 2.71 -4.22
C ASP A 145 12.19 1.65 -3.13
N GLY A 146 11.15 1.79 -2.30
CA GLY A 146 10.85 0.88 -1.19
C GLY A 146 10.02 -0.35 -1.56
N LEU A 147 9.67 -0.52 -2.85
CA LEU A 147 8.94 -1.69 -3.29
C LEU A 147 9.86 -2.92 -3.20
N ARG A 148 9.41 -3.92 -2.46
CA ARG A 148 10.17 -5.15 -2.25
C ARG A 148 10.43 -5.86 -3.58
N ARG A 149 11.71 -6.18 -3.83
CA ARG A 149 12.16 -6.92 -5.03
C ARG A 149 12.33 -8.41 -4.79
N PHE A 150 12.59 -8.80 -3.54
CA PHE A 150 12.81 -10.17 -3.14
C PHE A 150 12.05 -10.49 -1.87
N ASP A 151 11.40 -11.66 -1.82
CA ASP A 151 10.74 -12.14 -0.63
C ASP A 151 11.75 -12.49 0.48
N LYS A 152 11.23 -12.83 1.66
CA LYS A 152 12.06 -13.20 2.83
C LYS A 152 12.95 -14.42 2.63
N LYS A 153 12.76 -15.17 1.53
CA LYS A 153 13.55 -16.33 1.14
C LYS A 153 14.52 -16.01 0.00
N GLY A 154 14.63 -14.75 -0.41
CA GLY A 154 15.51 -14.30 -1.50
C GLY A 154 14.98 -14.59 -2.91
N ARG A 155 13.70 -14.97 -3.06
CA ARG A 155 13.09 -15.20 -4.38
C ARG A 155 12.51 -13.89 -4.91
N PRO A 156 12.46 -13.66 -6.24
CA PRO A 156 11.83 -12.47 -6.78
C PRO A 156 10.39 -12.28 -6.27
N ASP A 157 10.10 -11.09 -5.76
CA ASP A 157 8.76 -10.67 -5.35
C ASP A 157 8.13 -9.91 -6.52
N ASN A 158 7.31 -10.61 -7.29
CA ASN A 158 6.72 -10.08 -8.51
C ASN A 158 5.29 -9.63 -8.24
N PHE A 159 4.92 -8.48 -8.82
CA PHE A 159 3.55 -8.01 -8.83
C PHE A 159 2.61 -9.07 -9.39
N THR A 160 1.49 -9.30 -8.70
CA THR A 160 0.47 -10.26 -9.11
C THR A 160 -0.88 -9.77 -8.67
N PHE A 161 -1.85 -9.80 -9.57
CA PHE A 161 -3.25 -9.65 -9.21
C PHE A 161 -3.79 -10.95 -8.63
N ARG A 162 -4.48 -10.83 -7.50
CA ARG A 162 -5.37 -11.89 -7.04
C ARG A 162 -6.80 -11.65 -7.53
N ILE A 163 -7.42 -12.67 -8.10
CA ILE A 163 -8.79 -12.60 -8.61
C ILE A 163 -9.78 -13.09 -7.56
N PHE A 164 -10.76 -12.24 -7.25
CA PHE A 164 -11.86 -12.51 -6.32
C PHE A 164 -13.21 -12.51 -7.05
N THR A 165 -14.16 -13.29 -6.51
CA THR A 165 -15.58 -13.12 -6.85
C THR A 165 -16.15 -11.89 -6.16
N GLN A 166 -17.30 -11.38 -6.62
CA GLN A 166 -17.97 -10.26 -5.96
C GLN A 166 -18.32 -10.61 -4.50
N LYS A 167 -18.78 -11.85 -4.25
CA LYS A 167 -19.03 -12.35 -2.89
C LYS A 167 -17.78 -12.32 -2.00
N GLU A 168 -16.63 -12.74 -2.51
CA GLU A 168 -15.40 -12.71 -1.72
C GLU A 168 -14.91 -11.29 -1.45
N TYR A 169 -15.09 -10.40 -2.42
CA TYR A 169 -14.81 -8.98 -2.22
C TYR A 169 -15.61 -8.44 -1.03
N ASP A 170 -16.94 -8.57 -1.09
CA ASP A 170 -17.83 -8.02 -0.07
C ASP A 170 -17.59 -8.63 1.32
N GLN A 171 -17.28 -9.92 1.38
CA GLN A 171 -17.14 -10.63 2.66
C GLN A 171 -15.74 -10.55 3.28
N LYS A 172 -14.68 -10.49 2.47
CA LYS A 172 -13.31 -10.74 2.95
C LYS A 172 -12.39 -9.54 2.80
N ILE A 173 -12.55 -8.75 1.74
CA ILE A 173 -11.52 -7.78 1.36
C ILE A 173 -12.03 -6.37 1.15
N LYS A 174 -13.33 -6.11 1.12
CA LYS A 174 -13.89 -4.75 0.92
C LYS A 174 -13.35 -3.75 1.95
N VAL A 175 -13.23 -4.15 3.20
CA VAL A 175 -12.60 -3.33 4.24
C VAL A 175 -11.08 -3.35 4.08
N GLY A 176 -10.47 -2.15 4.07
CA GLY A 176 -9.02 -1.98 3.92
C GLY A 176 -8.53 -2.20 2.48
N SER A 177 -9.41 -1.97 1.51
CA SER A 177 -9.08 -1.93 0.09
C SER A 177 -9.35 -0.55 -0.49
N GLN A 178 -8.54 -0.18 -1.47
CA GLN A 178 -8.73 0.97 -2.35
C GLN A 178 -9.10 0.46 -3.74
N ILE A 179 -10.24 0.91 -4.27
CA ILE A 179 -10.63 0.69 -5.67
C ILE A 179 -10.05 1.81 -6.51
N ILE A 180 -9.68 1.47 -7.75
CA ILE A 180 -9.27 2.42 -8.77
C ILE A 180 -10.46 2.59 -9.71
N ASP A 181 -10.91 3.83 -9.87
CA ASP A 181 -12.08 4.22 -10.66
C ASP A 181 -11.74 4.99 -11.94
#